data_AF-A0A7V9P9X9-F1
#
_entry.id   AF-A0A7V9P9X9-F1
#
_cell.length_a   1.000
_cell.length_b   1.000
_cell.length_c   1.000
_cell.angle_alpha   90.00
_cell.angle_beta   90.00
_cell.angle_gamma   90.00
#
_symmetry.space_group_name_H-M   'P 1'
#
loop_
_entity.id
_entity.type
_entity.pdbx_description
1 polymer ?
#
loop_
_entity_poly.entity_id
_entity_poly.type
_entity_poly.pdbx_seq_one_letter_code
_entity_poly.pdbx_strand_id
1 'polypeptide(L)'
;MKFTLCFYALLFFSTMVQTHAQTAKDFADIWDKRHISRIAPSQVRHLDLQKYLDELKKTGLKVETVGTSYGGRDIYQAEWGTGATRVFMWSQMHGDEPTATSALVDMLAF
;
A
#
# COMPACT_ATOMS: atom_id res chain seq x y z
N MET A 1 28.47 -29.44 27.95
CA MET A 1 29.11 -28.25 27.33
C MET A 1 28.41 -27.77 26.06
N LYS A 2 28.11 -28.62 25.06
CA LYS A 2 27.45 -28.17 23.80
C LYS A 2 26.02 -27.61 23.99
N PHE A 3 25.20 -28.24 24.83
CA PHE A 3 23.83 -27.77 25.12
C PHE A 3 23.78 -26.44 25.88
N THR A 4 24.70 -26.25 26.83
CA THR A 4 24.79 -25.02 27.63
C THR A 4 25.19 -23.83 26.76
N LEU A 5 26.11 -24.03 25.81
CA LEU A 5 26.53 -23.00 24.86
C LEU A 5 25.39 -22.60 23.89
N CYS A 6 24.60 -23.56 23.43
CA CYS A 6 23.40 -23.30 22.62
C CYS A 6 22.35 -22.48 23.38
N PHE A 7 22.15 -22.78 24.68
CA PHE A 7 21.20 -22.06 25.52
C PHE A 7 21.59 -20.58 25.72
N TYR A 8 22.88 -20.31 25.95
CA TYR A 8 23.38 -18.93 26.05
C TYR A 8 23.35 -18.19 24.70
N ALA A 9 23.59 -18.89 23.59
CA ALA A 9 23.44 -18.30 22.25
C ALA A 9 21.98 -17.92 21.94
N LEU A 10 21.02 -18.76 22.35
CA LEU A 10 19.58 -18.48 22.23
C LEU A 10 19.13 -17.30 23.12
N LEU A 11 19.63 -17.21 24.35
CA LEU A 11 19.37 -16.08 25.25
C LEU A 11 19.97 -14.76 24.72
N PHE A 12 21.13 -14.82 24.08
CA PHE A 12 21.73 -13.64 23.46
C PHE A 12 20.95 -13.18 22.22
N PHE A 13 20.44 -14.13 21.43
CA PHE A 13 19.61 -13.84 20.26
C PHE A 13 18.26 -13.22 20.64
N SER A 14 17.64 -13.64 21.75
CA SER A 14 16.38 -13.06 22.21
C SER A 14 16.54 -11.62 22.73
N THR A 15 17.71 -11.26 23.28
CA THR A 15 18.00 -9.88 23.70
C THR A 15 18.27 -8.90 22.56
N MET A 16 18.66 -9.39 21.37
CA MET A 16 18.96 -8.55 20.21
C MET A 16 17.72 -8.13 19.41
N VAL A 17 16.58 -8.79 19.63
CA VAL A 17 15.32 -8.45 18.96
C VAL A 17 14.53 -7.47 19.82
N GLN A 18 15.06 -6.26 20.00
CA GLN A 18 14.25 -5.14 20.49
C GLN A 18 13.49 -4.54 19.31
N THR A 19 12.26 -5.01 19.10
CA THR A 19 11.33 -4.33 18.20
C THR A 19 10.72 -3.15 18.95
N HIS A 20 11.25 -1.95 18.70
CA HIS A 20 10.59 -0.73 19.17
C HIS A 20 9.31 -0.52 18.36
N ALA A 21 8.20 -0.25 19.03
CA ALA A 21 6.97 0.14 18.35
C ALA A 21 7.21 1.46 17.60
N GLN A 22 6.77 1.52 16.35
CA GLN A 22 6.88 2.71 15.53
C GLN A 22 6.03 3.84 16.13
N THR A 23 6.59 5.05 16.22
CA THR A 23 5.81 6.21 16.68
C THR A 23 4.92 6.77 15.57
N ALA A 24 3.90 7.54 15.95
CA ALA A 24 3.06 8.25 14.97
C ALA A 24 3.88 9.20 14.08
N LYS A 25 4.94 9.81 14.65
CA LYS A 25 5.85 10.67 13.89
C LYS A 25 6.63 9.87 12.86
N ASP A 26 7.19 8.72 13.25
CA ASP A 26 7.93 7.87 12.31
C ASP A 26 7.02 7.41 11.16
N PHE A 27 5.75 7.09 11.46
CA PHE A 27 4.76 6.75 10.44
C PHE A 27 4.49 7.90 9.47
N ALA A 28 4.24 9.10 9.98
CA ALA A 28 4.06 10.29 9.15
C ALA A 28 5.29 10.59 8.28
N ASP A 29 6.50 10.53 8.85
CA ASP A 29 7.75 10.77 8.13
C ASP A 29 7.98 9.75 7.00
N ILE A 30 7.59 8.48 7.19
CA ILE A 30 7.69 7.48 6.13
C ILE A 30 6.67 7.77 5.04
N TRP A 31 5.43 8.11 5.40
CA TRP A 31 4.41 8.48 4.42
C TRP A 31 4.86 9.69 3.58
N ASP A 32 5.35 10.77 4.20
CA ASP A 32 5.87 11.95 3.52
C ASP A 32 6.96 11.62 2.48
N LYS A 33 7.80 10.62 2.78
CA LYS A 33 8.90 10.19 1.90
C LYS A 33 8.45 9.24 0.80
N ARG A 34 7.46 8.38 1.05
CA ARG A 34 7.18 7.19 0.22
C ARG A 34 5.90 7.28 -0.59
N HIS A 35 4.95 8.13 -0.20
CA HIS A 35 3.70 8.29 -0.95
C HIS A 35 3.97 8.73 -2.40
N ILE A 36 3.12 8.26 -3.31
CA ILE A 36 3.25 8.48 -4.75
C ILE A 36 2.18 9.44 -5.28
N SER A 37 1.11 9.67 -4.52
CA SER A 37 0.07 10.63 -4.89
C SER A 37 0.55 12.08 -4.67
N ARG A 38 1.13 12.69 -5.72
CA ARG A 38 1.72 14.05 -5.64
C ARG A 38 0.78 15.19 -6.04
N ILE A 39 -0.37 14.87 -6.61
CA ILE A 39 -1.37 15.85 -7.05
C ILE A 39 -2.44 15.95 -5.96
N ALA A 40 -2.92 17.16 -5.65
CA ALA A 40 -4.01 17.33 -4.71
C ALA A 40 -5.21 16.46 -5.13
N PRO A 41 -5.88 15.70 -4.24
CA PRO A 41 -6.89 14.72 -4.65
C PRO A 41 -7.99 15.29 -5.56
N SER A 42 -8.45 16.52 -5.31
CA SER A 42 -9.45 17.22 -6.15
C SER A 42 -8.99 17.52 -7.59
N GLN A 43 -7.67 17.49 -7.84
CA GLN A 43 -7.06 17.76 -9.13
C GLN A 43 -6.65 16.50 -9.89
N VAL A 44 -6.67 15.32 -9.26
CA VAL A 44 -6.38 14.05 -9.92
C VAL A 44 -7.40 13.81 -11.03
N ARG A 45 -6.91 13.47 -12.23
CA ARG A 45 -7.75 13.04 -13.37
C ARG A 45 -7.45 11.59 -13.72
N HIS A 46 -8.28 11.02 -14.59
CA HIS A 46 -8.17 9.62 -14.97
C HIS A 46 -6.77 9.27 -15.53
N LEU A 47 -6.17 10.17 -16.31
CA LEU A 47 -4.80 9.98 -16.83
C LEU A 47 -3.74 9.98 -15.73
N ASP A 48 -3.95 10.73 -14.64
CA ASP A 48 -3.02 10.76 -13.51
C ASP A 48 -3.14 9.50 -12.67
N LEU A 49 -4.37 8.98 -12.50
CA LEU A 49 -4.60 7.66 -11.91
C LEU A 49 -3.85 6.57 -12.71
N GLN A 50 -3.89 6.61 -14.05
CA GLN A 50 -3.15 5.66 -14.88
C GLN A 50 -1.65 5.70 -14.59
N LYS A 51 -1.05 6.89 -14.44
CA LYS A 51 0.37 7.03 -14.06
C LYS A 51 0.65 6.40 -12.70
N TYR A 52 -0.20 6.62 -11.70
CA TYR A 52 -0.05 6.01 -10.39
C TYR A 52 -0.14 4.48 -10.45
N LEU A 53 -1.11 3.95 -11.19
CA LEU A 53 -1.27 2.51 -11.37
C LEU A 53 -0.07 1.90 -12.11
N ASP A 54 0.52 2.61 -13.06
CA ASP A 54 1.73 2.16 -13.75
C ASP A 54 2.95 2.11 -12.83
N GLU A 55 3.09 3.06 -11.88
CA GLU A 55 4.11 2.96 -10.82
C GLU A 55 3.85 1.75 -9.90
N LEU A 56 2.60 1.50 -9.51
CA LEU A 56 2.24 0.34 -8.69
C LEU A 56 2.50 -0.99 -9.42
N LYS A 57 2.22 -1.10 -10.72
CA LYS A 57 2.54 -2.31 -11.49
C LYS A 57 4.03 -2.66 -11.44
N LYS A 58 4.93 -1.66 -11.35
CA LYS A 58 6.38 -1.89 -11.24
C LYS A 58 6.78 -2.56 -9.92
N THR A 59 5.95 -2.49 -8.88
CA THR A 59 6.19 -3.20 -7.61
C THR A 59 5.82 -4.68 -7.67
N GLY A 60 5.20 -5.12 -8.78
CA GLY A 60 4.65 -6.47 -8.93
C GLY A 60 3.18 -6.59 -8.52
N LEU A 61 2.53 -5.48 -8.16
CA LEU A 61 1.09 -5.45 -7.89
C LEU A 61 0.30 -5.83 -9.14
N LYS A 62 -0.62 -6.79 -9.02
CA LYS A 62 -1.54 -7.15 -10.11
C LYS A 62 -2.58 -6.03 -10.24
N VAL A 63 -2.58 -5.35 -11.38
CA VAL A 63 -3.59 -4.33 -11.74
C VAL A 63 -4.19 -4.68 -13.09
N GLU A 64 -5.51 -4.81 -13.15
CA GLU A 64 -6.25 -5.16 -14.37
C GLU A 64 -7.44 -4.23 -14.61
N THR A 65 -7.84 -4.07 -15.87
CA THR A 65 -9.09 -3.40 -16.23
C THR A 65 -10.24 -4.39 -16.09
N VAL A 66 -11.21 -4.07 -15.24
CA VAL A 66 -12.38 -4.92 -14.96
C VAL A 66 -13.66 -4.45 -15.65
N GLY A 67 -13.59 -3.32 -16.34
CA GLY A 67 -14.70 -2.81 -17.13
C GLY A 67 -14.43 -1.41 -17.66
N THR A 68 -15.46 -0.82 -18.26
CA THR A 68 -15.44 0.53 -18.79
C THR A 68 -16.69 1.27 -18.33
N SER A 69 -16.53 2.50 -17.87
CA SER A 69 -17.64 3.39 -17.55
C SER A 69 -18.45 3.76 -18.80
N TYR A 70 -19.65 4.31 -18.61
CA TYR A 70 -20.48 4.83 -19.71
C TYR A 70 -19.73 5.86 -20.59
N GLY A 71 -18.84 6.66 -19.98
CA GLY A 71 -18.03 7.65 -20.69
C GLY A 71 -16.75 7.09 -21.33
N GLY A 72 -16.61 5.77 -21.44
CA GLY A 72 -15.46 5.15 -22.12
C GLY A 72 -14.16 5.13 -21.31
N ARG A 73 -14.19 5.45 -20.01
CA ARG A 73 -13.02 5.37 -19.12
C ARG A 73 -12.91 4.00 -18.48
N ASP A 74 -11.72 3.44 -18.42
CA ASP A 74 -11.44 2.17 -17.78
C ASP A 74 -11.76 2.18 -16.28
N ILE A 75 -12.14 1.03 -15.74
CA ILE A 75 -12.29 0.77 -14.32
C ILE A 75 -11.23 -0.25 -13.93
N TYR A 76 -10.39 0.08 -12.95
CA TYR A 76 -9.24 -0.72 -12.57
C TYR A 76 -9.49 -1.48 -11.26
N GLN A 77 -8.97 -2.70 -11.17
CA GLN A 77 -8.87 -3.48 -9.96
C GLN A 77 -7.40 -3.80 -9.68
N ALA A 78 -6.97 -3.54 -8.44
CA ALA A 78 -5.68 -3.98 -7.93
C ALA A 78 -5.88 -5.13 -6.94
N GLU A 79 -5.06 -6.16 -7.00
CA GLU A 79 -5.15 -7.34 -6.13
C GLU A 79 -3.79 -7.69 -5.55
N TRP A 80 -3.74 -7.94 -4.23
CA TRP A 80 -2.57 -8.46 -3.53
C TRP A 80 -2.99 -9.37 -2.37
N GLY A 81 -2.07 -10.26 -1.97
CA GLY A 81 -2.26 -11.19 -0.86
C GLY A 81 -2.95 -12.51 -1.23
N THR A 82 -2.84 -13.49 -0.33
CA THR A 82 -3.30 -14.88 -0.53
C THR A 82 -4.09 -15.43 0.68
N GLY A 83 -4.46 -14.56 1.62
CA GLY A 83 -5.17 -14.93 2.83
C GLY A 83 -6.59 -15.45 2.57
N ALA A 84 -7.11 -16.23 3.52
CA ALA A 84 -8.46 -16.79 3.44
C ALA A 84 -9.55 -15.71 3.53
N THR A 85 -9.30 -14.63 4.30
CA THR A 85 -10.20 -13.48 4.39
C THR A 85 -9.96 -12.55 3.20
N ARG A 86 -11.03 -12.30 2.43
CA ARG A 86 -11.01 -11.35 1.31
C ARG A 86 -11.58 -10.01 1.77
N VAL A 87 -10.85 -8.94 1.52
CA VAL A 87 -11.28 -7.56 1.77
C VAL A 87 -11.43 -6.87 0.42
N PHE A 88 -12.60 -6.30 0.16
CA PHE A 88 -12.85 -5.52 -1.04
C PHE A 88 -13.01 -4.05 -0.66
N MET A 89 -12.29 -3.18 -1.37
CA MET A 89 -12.35 -1.74 -1.23
C MET A 89 -12.62 -1.13 -2.60
N TRP A 90 -13.44 -0.08 -2.63
CA TRP A 90 -13.61 0.75 -3.80
C TRP A 90 -13.47 2.22 -3.39
N SER A 91 -13.14 3.07 -4.37
CA SER A 91 -13.12 4.51 -4.17
C SER A 91 -13.93 5.20 -5.27
N GLN A 92 -14.31 6.45 -4.98
CA GLN A 92 -14.92 7.37 -5.95
C GLN A 92 -16.19 6.81 -6.63
N MET A 93 -17.11 6.27 -5.82
CA MET A 93 -18.48 5.97 -6.27
C MET A 93 -19.22 7.27 -6.62
N HIS A 94 -19.01 8.32 -5.83
CA HIS A 94 -19.38 9.69 -6.15
C HIS A 94 -18.18 10.44 -6.71
N GLY A 95 -18.38 11.17 -7.81
CA GLY A 95 -17.29 11.82 -8.54
C GLY A 95 -16.62 12.97 -7.80
N ASP A 96 -17.28 13.53 -6.79
CA ASP A 96 -16.87 14.65 -5.96
C ASP A 96 -16.19 14.23 -4.63
N GLU A 97 -15.94 12.94 -4.44
CA GLU A 97 -15.23 12.37 -3.26
C GLU A 97 -13.85 11.77 -3.62
N PRO A 98 -12.90 12.53 -4.18
CA PRO A 98 -11.68 11.99 -4.79
C PRO A 98 -10.60 11.54 -3.78
N THR A 99 -10.71 11.94 -2.51
CA THR A 99 -9.69 11.68 -1.48
C THR A 99 -9.39 10.18 -1.31
N ALA A 100 -10.41 9.33 -1.40
CA ALA A 100 -10.26 7.89 -1.21
C ALA A 100 -9.38 7.25 -2.29
N THR A 101 -9.40 7.75 -3.53
CA THR A 101 -8.58 7.21 -4.61
C THR A 101 -7.10 7.45 -4.36
N SER A 102 -6.70 8.67 -3.98
CA SER A 102 -5.32 8.97 -3.60
C SER A 102 -4.87 8.15 -2.38
N ALA A 103 -5.74 8.00 -1.38
CA ALA A 103 -5.43 7.21 -0.19
C ALA A 103 -5.19 5.72 -0.51
N LEU A 104 -6.01 5.10 -1.37
CA LEU A 104 -5.81 3.72 -1.80
C LEU A 104 -4.52 3.55 -2.62
N VAL A 105 -4.22 4.50 -3.51
CA VAL A 105 -2.97 4.50 -4.28
C VAL A 105 -1.75 4.50 -3.37
N ASP A 106 -1.73 5.38 -2.36
CA ASP A 106 -0.61 5.45 -1.42
C ASP A 106 -0.52 4.22 -0.52
N MET A 107 -1.66 3.70 -0.06
CA MET A 107 -1.70 2.47 0.73
C MET A 107 -1.14 1.27 -0.05
N LEU A 108 -1.41 1.17 -1.35
CA LEU A 108 -0.91 0.11 -2.23
C LEU A 108 0.58 0.27 -2.59
N ALA A 109 1.15 1.47 -2.38
CA ALA A 109 2.57 1.74 -2.64
C ALA A 109 3.49 1.33 -1.47
N PHE A 110 2.91 0.98 -0.32
CA PHE A 110 3.60 0.51 0.88
C PHE A 110 3.77 -1.01 0.90
#